data_AF-A0A8W8M6S7-F1
#
_entry.id   AF-A0A8W8M6S7-F1
#
_cell.length_a   1.000
_cell.length_b   1.000
_cell.length_c   1.000
_cell.angle_alpha   90.00
_cell.angle_beta   90.00
_cell.angle_gamma   90.00
#
_symmetry.space_group_name_H-M   'P 1'
#
loop_
_entity.id
_entity.type
_entity.pdbx_description
1 polymer ?
#
loop_
_entity_poly.entity_id
_entity_poly.type
_entity_poly.pdbx_seq_one_letter_code
_entity_poly.pdbx_strand_id
1 'polypeptide(L)'
;MENRSCKRQLNMSSLPGPSSTPYNWQNKATENFSRLCQLIVTICSDLFRDILSHYIQPANLRTELDKSKKKLDKVKSINPQQKRLLYPDPGKASPMAKDLDFSVLYVLIRNICGIKPHKNGWGDNIENGDNSIAACIDRIRLKRNLISGHSKTGSMDNASFHSTWTVLENSIIDIEKQLTGGNMYKRAVNALYLCELSPSSTRRYVEEITRTFKSEISKKKARIDGVESQLNQNTMTKKARLDKVEDQQNSVTQEFRERFEEFETSILSIWQGRDSALKEYMKGRFSALEENMEGMYFE
;
A
#
# COMPACT_ATOMS: atom_id res chain seq x y z
N MET A 1 5.45 -62.16 -3.98
CA MET A 1 5.49 -60.97 -3.10
C MET A 1 5.02 -59.78 -3.92
N GLU A 2 3.74 -59.45 -3.77
CA GLU A 2 3.01 -58.55 -4.66
C GLU A 2 3.21 -57.07 -4.32
N ASN A 3 3.53 -56.30 -5.35
CA ASN A 3 3.58 -54.84 -5.37
C ASN A 3 2.17 -54.25 -5.15
N ARG A 4 1.91 -53.67 -3.98
CA ARG A 4 0.69 -52.89 -3.73
C ARG A 4 0.83 -51.47 -4.29
N SER A 5 0.33 -51.30 -5.51
CA SER A 5 -0.01 -49.99 -6.08
C SER A 5 -1.23 -49.43 -5.35
N CYS A 6 -1.01 -48.40 -4.51
CA CYS A 6 -2.08 -47.73 -3.77
C CYS A 6 -2.76 -46.69 -4.68
N LYS A 7 -3.70 -47.13 -5.52
CA LYS A 7 -4.66 -46.25 -6.18
C LYS A 7 -5.61 -45.69 -5.11
N ARG A 8 -5.33 -44.48 -4.62
CA ARG A 8 -6.33 -43.68 -3.89
C ARG A 8 -7.41 -43.27 -4.90
N GLN A 9 -8.53 -43.99 -4.89
CA GLN A 9 -9.78 -43.49 -5.46
C GLN A 9 -10.14 -42.20 -4.72
N LEU A 10 -10.04 -41.06 -5.39
CA LEU A 10 -10.60 -39.80 -4.93
C LEU A 10 -12.12 -39.97 -4.88
N ASN A 11 -12.65 -40.07 -3.66
CA ASN A 11 -14.07 -40.10 -3.39
C ASN A 11 -14.66 -38.71 -3.75
N MET A 12 -15.27 -38.59 -4.92
CA MET A 12 -15.85 -37.35 -5.47
C MET A 12 -17.19 -36.96 -4.83
N SER A 13 -17.43 -37.32 -3.56
CA SER A 13 -18.67 -37.03 -2.82
C SER A 13 -18.55 -35.84 -1.85
N SER A 14 -17.45 -35.08 -1.91
CA SER A 14 -17.21 -33.92 -1.05
C SER A 14 -17.13 -32.57 -1.79
N LEU A 15 -17.63 -32.50 -3.03
CA LEU A 15 -17.88 -31.21 -3.68
C LEU A 15 -19.20 -30.64 -3.13
N PRO A 16 -19.21 -29.46 -2.50
CA PRO A 16 -20.46 -28.80 -2.17
C PRO A 16 -21.16 -28.49 -3.49
N GLY A 17 -22.32 -29.13 -3.71
CA GLY A 17 -23.17 -28.83 -4.85
C GLY A 17 -23.56 -27.34 -4.87
N PRO A 18 -23.96 -26.80 -6.04
CA PRO A 18 -24.46 -25.44 -6.10
C PRO A 18 -25.56 -25.26 -5.05
N SER A 19 -25.37 -24.28 -4.16
CA SER A 19 -26.28 -23.97 -3.07
C SER A 19 -27.71 -23.86 -3.62
N SER A 20 -28.53 -24.85 -3.33
CA SER A 20 -29.98 -24.82 -3.57
C SER A 20 -30.63 -24.10 -2.39
N THR A 21 -30.24 -22.84 -2.18
CA THR A 21 -31.00 -21.96 -1.30
C THR A 21 -32.24 -21.50 -2.06
N PRO A 22 -33.46 -21.78 -1.56
CA PRO A 22 -34.69 -21.34 -2.20
C PRO A 22 -34.69 -19.81 -2.32
N TYR A 23 -35.21 -19.30 -3.43
CA TYR A 23 -35.44 -17.89 -3.67
C TYR A 23 -36.43 -17.36 -2.62
N ASN A 24 -35.91 -16.93 -1.47
CA ASN A 24 -36.71 -16.42 -0.37
C ASN A 24 -36.72 -14.88 -0.42
N TRP A 25 -37.89 -14.31 -0.19
CA TRP A 25 -38.19 -12.87 -0.20
C TRP A 25 -37.52 -12.07 0.94
N GLN A 26 -36.41 -12.55 1.54
CA GLN A 26 -35.75 -11.98 2.71
C GLN A 26 -34.25 -11.77 2.49
N ASN A 27 -33.85 -10.57 2.06
CA ASN A 27 -32.61 -10.00 2.60
C ASN A 27 -32.74 -8.50 2.79
N LYS A 28 -33.67 -8.09 3.67
CA LYS A 28 -33.85 -6.70 4.10
C LYS A 28 -32.53 -6.03 4.47
N ALA A 29 -31.59 -6.80 5.03
CA ALA A 29 -30.26 -6.32 5.35
C ALA A 29 -29.44 -5.93 4.10
N THR A 30 -29.56 -6.67 3.00
CA THR A 30 -28.94 -6.32 1.70
C THR A 30 -29.63 -5.14 1.03
N GLU A 31 -30.96 -5.03 1.14
CA GLU A 31 -31.68 -3.83 0.70
C GLU A 31 -31.22 -2.59 1.45
N ASN A 32 -31.14 -2.67 2.78
CA ASN A 32 -30.69 -1.60 3.64
C ASN A 32 -29.26 -1.16 3.29
N PHE A 33 -28.36 -2.12 3.08
CA PHE A 33 -27.01 -1.85 2.62
C PHE A 33 -26.98 -1.18 1.23
N SER A 34 -27.81 -1.67 0.29
CA SER A 34 -27.91 -1.10 -1.06
C SER A 34 -28.42 0.33 -1.03
N ARG A 35 -29.43 0.61 -0.20
CA ARG A 35 -30.01 1.95 -0.03
C ARG A 35 -28.99 2.94 0.54
N LEU A 36 -28.16 2.50 1.50
CA LEU A 36 -27.06 3.32 2.02
C LEU A 36 -25.96 3.56 0.97
N CYS A 37 -25.59 2.54 0.20
CA CYS A 37 -24.67 2.72 -0.92
C CYS A 37 -25.21 3.76 -1.91
N GLN A 38 -26.50 3.70 -2.24
CA GLN A 38 -27.13 4.63 -3.16
C GLN A 38 -27.11 6.04 -2.60
N LEU A 39 -27.47 6.21 -1.33
CA LEU A 39 -27.43 7.50 -0.63
C LEU A 39 -26.04 8.16 -0.71
N ILE A 40 -24.96 7.38 -0.56
CA ILE A 40 -23.58 7.88 -0.68
C ILE A 40 -23.22 8.23 -2.12
N VAL A 41 -23.47 7.32 -3.07
CA VAL A 41 -22.98 7.44 -4.46
C VAL A 41 -23.74 8.52 -5.24
N THR A 42 -25.03 8.72 -4.94
CA THR A 42 -25.83 9.75 -5.59
C THR A 42 -25.87 11.00 -4.70
N ILE A 43 -26.75 11.02 -3.70
CA ILE A 43 -27.12 12.22 -2.95
C ILE A 43 -25.92 12.86 -2.24
N CYS A 44 -25.11 12.09 -1.51
CA CYS A 44 -23.96 12.66 -0.80
C CYS A 44 -22.87 13.15 -1.75
N SER A 45 -22.68 12.46 -2.88
CA SER A 45 -21.69 12.86 -3.88
C SER A 45 -22.12 14.14 -4.60
N ASP A 46 -23.40 14.27 -4.93
CA ASP A 46 -23.97 15.49 -5.51
C ASP A 46 -23.92 16.66 -4.53
N LEU A 47 -24.30 16.41 -3.26
CA LEU A 47 -24.15 17.40 -2.20
C LEU A 47 -22.70 17.90 -2.09
N PHE A 48 -21.72 16.99 -2.13
CA PHE A 48 -20.31 17.36 -2.05
C PHE A 48 -19.83 18.15 -3.28
N ARG A 49 -20.37 17.86 -4.47
CA ARG A 49 -20.11 18.67 -5.67
C ARG A 49 -20.67 20.08 -5.55
N ASP A 50 -21.86 20.20 -4.96
CA ASP A 50 -22.48 21.50 -4.72
C ASP A 50 -21.74 22.28 -3.63
N ILE A 51 -21.30 21.63 -2.54
CA ILE A 51 -20.42 22.25 -1.54
C ILE A 51 -19.17 22.77 -2.24
N LEU A 52 -18.47 21.92 -3.02
CA LEU A 52 -17.27 22.34 -3.73
C LEU A 52 -17.54 23.55 -4.64
N SER A 53 -18.63 23.51 -5.40
CA SER A 53 -19.02 24.56 -6.35
C SER A 53 -19.44 25.87 -5.66
N HIS A 54 -19.99 25.78 -4.45
CA HIS A 54 -20.37 26.93 -3.63
C HIS A 54 -19.14 27.72 -3.16
N TYR A 55 -18.08 27.02 -2.72
CA TYR A 55 -16.85 27.67 -2.24
C TYR A 55 -15.84 27.96 -3.35
N ILE A 56 -15.83 27.15 -4.41
CA ILE A 56 -14.92 27.27 -5.55
C ILE A 56 -15.76 27.17 -6.81
N GLN A 57 -15.96 28.31 -7.48
CA GLN A 57 -16.67 28.33 -8.76
C GLN A 57 -16.02 27.33 -9.73
N PRO A 58 -16.81 26.55 -10.51
CA PRO A 58 -16.26 25.51 -11.39
C PRO A 58 -15.18 26.01 -12.36
N ALA A 59 -15.31 27.24 -12.86
CA ALA A 59 -14.30 27.87 -13.73
C ALA A 59 -12.95 28.12 -13.03
N ASN A 60 -12.96 28.30 -11.72
CA ASN A 60 -11.78 28.58 -10.90
C ASN A 60 -11.16 27.33 -10.28
N LEU A 61 -11.82 26.17 -10.40
CA LEU A 61 -11.36 24.92 -9.78
C LEU A 61 -9.91 24.59 -10.16
N ARG A 62 -9.56 24.75 -11.45
CA ARG A 62 -8.20 24.45 -11.91
C ARG A 62 -7.17 25.37 -11.25
N THR A 63 -7.46 26.66 -11.22
CA THR A 63 -6.60 27.68 -10.59
C THR A 63 -6.39 27.41 -9.10
N GLU A 64 -7.45 27.04 -8.37
CA GLU A 64 -7.35 26.73 -6.94
C GLU A 64 -6.61 25.43 -6.66
N LEU A 65 -6.73 24.42 -7.53
CA LEU A 65 -5.92 23.21 -7.48
C LEU A 65 -4.42 23.54 -7.67
N ASP A 66 -4.07 24.32 -8.70
CA ASP A 66 -2.68 24.67 -8.98
C ASP A 66 -2.06 25.51 -7.84
N LYS A 67 -2.80 26.48 -7.29
CA LYS A 67 -2.37 27.24 -6.08
C LYS A 67 -2.13 26.32 -4.89
N SER A 68 -2.99 25.33 -4.70
CA SER A 68 -2.96 24.42 -3.54
C SER A 68 -2.10 23.18 -3.77
N LYS A 69 -1.39 23.06 -4.89
CA LYS A 69 -0.63 21.86 -5.28
C LYS A 69 0.32 21.37 -4.20
N LYS A 70 1.17 22.26 -3.67
CA LYS A 70 2.12 21.92 -2.59
C LYS A 70 1.42 21.40 -1.33
N LYS A 71 0.22 21.92 -1.01
CA LYS A 71 -0.57 21.48 0.14
C LYS A 71 -1.16 20.10 -0.12
N LEU A 72 -1.82 19.92 -1.26
CA LEU A 72 -2.43 18.66 -1.69
C LEU A 72 -1.39 17.54 -1.86
N ASP A 73 -0.18 17.87 -2.27
CA ASP A 73 0.90 16.90 -2.40
C ASP A 73 1.33 16.27 -1.07
N LYS A 74 1.20 17.00 0.03
CA LYS A 74 1.49 16.53 1.40
C LYS A 74 0.35 15.72 2.01
N VAL A 75 -0.84 15.73 1.40
CA VAL A 75 -2.00 15.01 1.93
C VAL A 75 -1.84 13.51 1.67
N LYS A 76 -1.56 12.75 2.75
CA LYS A 76 -1.33 11.30 2.69
C LYS A 76 -2.53 10.49 2.20
N SER A 77 -3.75 11.02 2.33
CA SER A 77 -4.98 10.34 1.89
C SER A 77 -5.23 10.39 0.38
N ILE A 78 -4.48 11.19 -0.38
CA ILE A 78 -4.57 11.22 -1.85
C ILE A 78 -3.63 10.17 -2.41
N ASN A 79 -4.18 9.16 -3.06
CA ASN A 79 -3.39 8.12 -3.71
C ASN A 79 -2.79 8.60 -5.05
N PRO A 80 -1.79 7.91 -5.62
CA PRO A 80 -1.16 8.32 -6.88
C PRO A 80 -2.13 8.47 -8.06
N GLN A 81 -3.17 7.64 -8.15
CA GLN A 81 -4.20 7.73 -9.19
C GLN A 81 -5.03 8.99 -9.05
N GLN A 82 -5.45 9.34 -7.83
CA GLN A 82 -6.16 10.57 -7.52
C GLN A 82 -5.27 11.79 -7.77
N LYS A 83 -3.97 11.72 -7.49
CA LYS A 83 -3.03 12.78 -7.87
C LYS A 83 -2.96 12.98 -9.39
N ARG A 84 -2.90 11.89 -10.17
CA ARG A 84 -2.93 11.95 -11.64
C ARG A 84 -4.27 12.44 -12.19
N LEU A 85 -5.37 12.20 -11.49
CA LEU A 85 -6.67 12.76 -11.82
C LEU A 85 -6.69 14.28 -11.58
N LEU A 86 -6.19 14.74 -10.44
CA LEU A 86 -6.12 16.16 -10.09
C LEU A 86 -5.10 16.94 -10.93
N TYR A 87 -3.98 16.31 -11.29
CA TYR A 87 -2.88 16.87 -12.08
C TYR A 87 -2.56 15.93 -13.25
N PRO A 88 -3.38 15.96 -14.31
CA PRO A 88 -3.15 15.11 -15.47
C PRO A 88 -1.96 15.58 -16.30
N ASP A 89 -1.42 14.67 -17.11
CA ASP A 89 -0.29 14.95 -18.01
C ASP A 89 -0.63 16.08 -19.00
N PRO A 90 0.38 16.82 -19.52
CA PRO A 90 0.17 17.86 -20.53
C PRO A 90 -0.67 17.34 -21.71
N GLY A 91 -1.69 18.12 -22.11
CA GLY A 91 -2.60 17.77 -23.20
C GLY A 91 -3.85 17.00 -22.80
N LYS A 92 -3.97 16.53 -21.54
CA LYS A 92 -5.21 15.94 -21.01
C LYS A 92 -6.11 17.03 -20.40
N ALA A 93 -7.43 16.82 -20.53
CA ALA A 93 -8.42 17.71 -19.95
C ALA A 93 -8.30 17.77 -18.41
N SER A 94 -8.50 18.97 -17.85
CA SER A 94 -8.56 19.14 -16.40
C SER A 94 -9.83 18.52 -15.85
N PRO A 95 -9.79 17.95 -14.63
CA PRO A 95 -10.96 17.32 -14.04
C PRO A 95 -12.04 18.36 -13.72
N MET A 96 -13.29 18.04 -14.03
CA MET A 96 -14.45 18.79 -13.54
C MET A 96 -14.95 18.17 -12.23
N ALA A 97 -15.72 18.93 -11.43
CA ALA A 97 -16.29 18.43 -10.18
C ALA A 97 -17.13 17.14 -10.35
N LYS A 98 -17.79 16.98 -11.51
CA LYS A 98 -18.55 15.76 -11.85
C LYS A 98 -17.68 14.51 -12.03
N ASP A 99 -16.41 14.68 -12.40
CA ASP A 99 -15.46 13.58 -12.64
C ASP A 99 -14.79 13.12 -11.33
N LEU A 100 -15.04 13.83 -10.23
CA LEU A 100 -14.44 13.54 -8.92
C LEU A 100 -15.31 12.54 -8.15
N ASP A 101 -14.65 11.53 -7.60
CA ASP A 101 -15.27 10.60 -6.65
C ASP A 101 -15.48 11.24 -5.27
N PHE A 102 -16.31 10.60 -4.44
CA PHE A 102 -16.63 11.06 -3.09
C PHE A 102 -15.38 11.34 -2.23
N SER A 103 -14.35 10.49 -2.31
CA SER A 103 -13.13 10.64 -1.51
C SER A 103 -12.33 11.85 -1.94
N VAL A 104 -12.20 12.09 -3.25
CA VAL A 104 -11.51 13.26 -3.78
C VAL A 104 -12.27 14.53 -3.42
N LEU A 105 -13.59 14.53 -3.58
CA LEU A 105 -14.45 15.66 -3.19
C LEU A 105 -14.24 16.03 -1.71
N TYR A 106 -14.31 15.05 -0.80
CA TYR A 106 -14.04 15.27 0.62
C TYR A 106 -12.68 15.92 0.86
N VAL A 107 -11.62 15.41 0.22
CA VAL A 107 -10.27 15.95 0.38
C VAL A 107 -10.18 17.38 -0.10
N LEU A 108 -10.79 17.71 -1.24
CA LEU A 108 -10.79 19.08 -1.76
C LEU A 108 -11.55 20.01 -0.81
N ILE A 109 -12.76 19.65 -0.41
CA ILE A 109 -13.59 20.46 0.49
C ILE A 109 -12.84 20.80 1.79
N ARG A 110 -12.20 19.80 2.40
CA ARG A 110 -11.40 19.95 3.63
C ARG A 110 -10.18 20.86 3.45
N ASN A 111 -9.52 20.82 2.29
CA ASN A 111 -8.18 21.41 2.13
C ASN A 111 -8.15 22.72 1.35
N ILE A 112 -9.09 22.94 0.43
CA ILE A 112 -9.03 24.07 -0.51
C ILE A 112 -10.26 24.98 -0.47
N CYS A 113 -11.40 24.55 0.10
CA CYS A 113 -12.61 25.38 0.18
C CYS A 113 -12.61 26.40 1.34
N GLY A 114 -11.53 26.49 2.13
CA GLY A 114 -11.42 27.48 3.21
C GLY A 114 -12.42 27.28 4.37
N ILE A 115 -13.13 26.15 4.42
CA ILE A 115 -14.07 25.84 5.49
C ILE A 115 -13.31 25.68 6.81
N LYS A 116 -13.72 26.46 7.82
CA LYS A 116 -13.13 26.36 9.16
C LYS A 116 -13.39 24.95 9.73
N PRO A 117 -12.36 24.27 10.25
CA PRO A 117 -12.55 22.98 10.89
C PRO A 117 -13.55 23.09 12.06
N HIS A 118 -14.25 22.00 12.34
CA HIS A 118 -14.97 21.87 13.61
C HIS A 118 -14.00 21.87 14.79
N LYS A 119 -14.50 22.02 16.02
CA LYS A 119 -13.70 22.34 17.22
C LYS A 119 -12.48 21.44 17.45
N ASN A 120 -12.63 20.14 17.20
CA ASN A 120 -11.56 19.14 17.38
C ASN A 120 -10.65 18.97 16.17
N GLY A 121 -10.87 19.69 15.08
CA GLY A 121 -10.13 19.51 13.84
C GLY A 121 -10.71 18.41 12.95
N TRP A 122 -10.47 18.55 11.65
CA TRP A 122 -11.00 17.61 10.66
C TRP A 122 -10.55 16.17 10.90
N GLY A 123 -11.46 15.22 10.75
CA GLY A 123 -11.21 13.79 10.81
C GLY A 123 -10.98 13.23 12.21
N ASP A 124 -11.04 14.07 13.24
CA ASP A 124 -11.03 13.70 14.65
C ASP A 124 -12.46 13.50 15.19
N ASN A 125 -12.59 13.26 16.49
CA ASN A 125 -13.89 13.04 17.11
C ASN A 125 -14.76 14.29 17.04
N ILE A 126 -16.00 14.11 16.59
CA ILE A 126 -16.96 15.20 16.43
C ILE A 126 -17.73 15.33 17.74
N GLU A 127 -17.79 16.53 18.32
CA GLU A 127 -18.54 16.76 19.56
C GLU A 127 -20.04 16.54 19.35
N ASN A 128 -20.71 16.04 20.40
CA ASN A 128 -22.15 15.87 20.39
C ASN A 128 -22.82 17.24 20.25
N GLY A 129 -23.66 17.40 19.22
CA GLY A 129 -24.38 18.65 18.93
C GLY A 129 -23.65 19.66 18.04
N ASP A 130 -22.40 19.42 17.62
CA ASP A 130 -21.73 20.32 16.68
C ASP A 130 -22.33 20.17 15.26
N ASN A 131 -23.20 21.10 14.86
CA ASN A 131 -23.86 21.06 13.55
C ASN A 131 -23.19 21.96 12.51
N SER A 132 -21.92 22.34 12.73
CA SER A 132 -21.15 23.08 11.72
C SER A 132 -21.05 22.29 10.41
N ILE A 133 -20.95 23.01 9.28
CA ILE A 133 -20.75 22.40 7.95
C ILE A 133 -19.59 21.38 7.98
N ALA A 134 -18.46 21.73 8.62
CA ALA A 134 -17.31 20.84 8.74
C ALA A 134 -17.63 19.55 9.51
N ALA A 135 -18.31 19.66 10.66
CA ALA A 135 -18.74 18.50 11.43
C ALA A 135 -19.69 17.60 10.64
N CYS A 136 -20.68 18.17 9.93
CA CYS A 136 -21.60 17.40 9.10
C CYS A 136 -20.88 16.68 7.94
N ILE A 137 -19.94 17.33 7.27
CA ILE A 137 -19.12 16.70 6.22
C ILE A 137 -18.33 15.50 6.78
N ASP A 138 -17.71 15.65 7.96
CA ASP A 138 -16.95 14.57 8.59
C ASP A 138 -17.84 13.41 9.06
N ARG A 139 -19.06 13.69 9.54
CA ARG A 139 -20.05 12.63 9.84
C ARG A 139 -20.38 11.81 8.61
N ILE A 140 -20.64 12.45 7.46
CA ILE A 140 -20.92 11.74 6.20
C ILE A 140 -19.72 10.89 5.79
N ARG A 141 -18.49 11.44 5.87
CA ARG A 141 -17.26 10.68 5.60
C ARG A 141 -17.11 9.46 6.51
N LEU A 142 -17.33 9.62 7.81
CA LEU A 142 -17.25 8.53 8.79
C LEU A 142 -18.27 7.43 8.49
N LYS A 143 -19.52 7.79 8.23
CA LYS A 143 -20.58 6.82 7.89
C LYS A 143 -20.31 6.12 6.57
N ARG A 144 -19.80 6.82 5.56
CA ARG A 144 -19.34 6.21 4.29
C ARG A 144 -18.24 5.17 4.52
N ASN A 145 -17.27 5.47 5.39
CA ASN A 145 -16.22 4.51 5.74
C ASN A 145 -16.78 3.29 6.49
N LEU A 146 -17.72 3.50 7.42
CA LEU A 146 -18.43 2.42 8.10
C LEU A 146 -19.15 1.51 7.09
N ILE A 147 -19.94 2.09 6.19
CA ILE A 147 -20.66 1.35 5.12
C ILE A 147 -19.66 0.57 4.25
N SER A 148 -18.53 1.17 3.89
CA SER A 148 -17.47 0.50 3.11
C SER A 148 -16.92 -0.75 3.82
N GLY A 149 -16.91 -0.76 5.16
CA GLY A 149 -16.51 -1.93 5.96
C GLY A 149 -17.44 -3.14 5.78
N HIS A 150 -18.72 -2.91 5.46
CA HIS A 150 -19.70 -3.96 5.17
C HIS A 150 -19.68 -4.46 3.71
N SER A 151 -18.72 -4.00 2.89
CA SER A 151 -18.70 -4.37 1.46
C SER A 151 -18.51 -5.86 1.20
N LYS A 152 -17.88 -6.60 2.13
CA LYS A 152 -17.66 -8.06 2.00
C LYS A 152 -18.93 -8.86 2.23
N THR A 153 -19.77 -8.43 3.17
CA THR A 153 -21.03 -9.10 3.49
C THR A 153 -22.17 -8.60 2.60
N GLY A 154 -22.09 -7.35 2.12
CA GLY A 154 -23.13 -6.76 1.29
C GLY A 154 -24.47 -6.65 2.00
N SER A 155 -24.45 -6.62 3.35
CA SER A 155 -25.63 -6.64 4.20
C SER A 155 -25.39 -5.83 5.48
N MET A 156 -26.44 -5.17 5.95
CA MET A 156 -26.45 -4.37 7.18
C MET A 156 -27.78 -4.57 7.91
N ASP A 157 -27.73 -4.91 9.19
CA ASP A 157 -28.94 -5.11 10.00
C ASP A 157 -29.78 -3.83 10.12
N ASN A 158 -31.04 -3.98 10.52
CA ASN A 158 -31.99 -2.88 10.53
C ASN A 158 -31.64 -1.77 11.54
N ALA A 159 -31.08 -2.12 12.69
CA ALA A 159 -30.72 -1.14 13.72
C ALA A 159 -29.51 -0.30 13.26
N SER A 160 -28.48 -0.95 12.74
CA SER A 160 -27.31 -0.28 12.14
C SER A 160 -27.70 0.59 10.95
N PHE A 161 -28.62 0.11 10.12
CA PHE A 161 -29.18 0.86 8.99
C PHE A 161 -29.85 2.15 9.45
N HIS A 162 -30.84 2.07 10.35
CA HIS A 162 -31.56 3.26 10.81
C HIS A 162 -30.62 4.25 11.52
N SER A 163 -29.73 3.77 12.39
CA SER A 163 -28.73 4.62 13.05
C SER A 163 -27.82 5.34 12.05
N THR A 164 -27.37 4.63 11.02
CA THR A 164 -26.52 5.21 9.97
C THR A 164 -27.30 6.18 9.08
N TRP A 165 -28.52 5.81 8.69
CA TRP A 165 -29.41 6.62 7.86
C TRP A 165 -29.73 7.96 8.53
N THR A 166 -30.17 7.94 9.79
CA THR A 166 -30.53 9.14 10.55
C THR A 166 -29.36 10.12 10.65
N VAL A 167 -28.13 9.62 10.88
CA VAL A 167 -26.94 10.49 10.94
C VAL A 167 -26.65 11.11 9.57
N LEU A 168 -26.75 10.34 8.49
CA LEU A 168 -26.54 10.84 7.13
C LEU A 168 -27.62 11.86 6.75
N GLU A 169 -28.89 11.54 6.96
CA GLU A 169 -30.03 12.41 6.70
C GLU A 169 -29.89 13.75 7.44
N ASN A 170 -29.65 13.73 8.75
CA ASN A 170 -29.48 14.96 9.53
C ASN A 170 -28.30 15.80 9.02
N SER A 171 -27.16 15.15 8.73
CA SER A 171 -25.97 15.86 8.23
C SER A 171 -26.22 16.49 6.85
N ILE A 172 -26.91 15.78 5.95
CA ILE A 172 -27.27 16.28 4.62
C ILE A 172 -28.20 17.49 4.74
N ILE A 173 -29.24 17.36 5.55
CA ILE A 173 -30.25 18.41 5.75
C ILE A 173 -29.62 19.65 6.40
N ASP A 174 -28.74 19.47 7.39
CA ASP A 174 -28.10 20.60 8.07
C ASP A 174 -27.09 21.33 7.16
N ILE A 175 -26.39 20.62 6.28
CA ILE A 175 -25.57 21.25 5.24
C ILE A 175 -26.45 22.03 4.27
N GLU A 176 -27.53 21.42 3.77
CA GLU A 176 -28.46 22.06 2.83
C GLU A 176 -29.03 23.36 3.41
N LYS A 177 -29.54 23.33 4.65
CA LYS A 177 -30.06 24.51 5.35
C LYS A 177 -29.01 25.62 5.44
N GLN A 178 -27.76 25.29 5.74
CA GLN A 178 -26.68 26.27 5.92
C GLN A 178 -26.18 26.87 4.59
N LEU A 179 -26.22 26.12 3.49
CA LEU A 179 -25.65 26.57 2.21
C LEU A 179 -26.67 27.16 1.24
N THR A 180 -27.85 26.56 1.13
CA THR A 180 -28.87 26.95 0.15
C THR A 180 -30.18 27.39 0.78
N GLY A 181 -30.45 26.99 2.03
CA GLY A 181 -31.74 27.21 2.70
C GLY A 181 -32.91 26.46 2.03
N GLY A 182 -32.61 25.55 1.10
CA GLY A 182 -33.58 24.79 0.32
C GLY A 182 -34.02 23.48 0.99
N ASN A 183 -34.67 22.62 0.20
CA ASN A 183 -35.10 21.28 0.63
C ASN A 183 -34.94 20.21 -0.46
N MET A 184 -34.16 20.48 -1.51
CA MET A 184 -33.90 19.56 -2.62
C MET A 184 -33.27 18.25 -2.12
N TYR A 185 -32.25 18.33 -1.26
CA TYR A 185 -31.55 17.17 -0.72
C TYR A 185 -32.43 16.45 0.30
N LYS A 186 -33.14 17.18 1.17
CA LYS A 186 -34.15 16.59 2.05
C LYS A 186 -35.18 15.78 1.27
N ARG A 187 -35.72 16.32 0.17
CA ARG A 187 -36.69 15.62 -0.69
C ARG A 187 -36.07 14.39 -1.36
N ALA A 188 -34.83 14.50 -1.86
CA ALA A 188 -34.12 13.39 -2.47
C ALA A 188 -33.86 12.24 -1.47
N VAL A 189 -33.45 12.56 -0.24
CA VAL A 189 -33.24 11.58 0.83
C VAL A 189 -34.54 10.86 1.16
N ASN A 190 -35.64 11.60 1.34
CA ASN A 190 -36.96 11.01 1.59
C ASN A 190 -37.44 10.11 0.44
N ALA A 191 -37.27 10.56 -0.80
CA ALA A 191 -37.62 9.76 -1.97
C ALA A 191 -36.81 8.46 -2.03
N LEU A 192 -35.52 8.51 -1.72
CA LEU A 192 -34.67 7.33 -1.67
C LEU A 192 -35.03 6.38 -0.51
N TYR A 193 -35.42 6.94 0.64
CA TYR A 193 -35.86 6.15 1.79
C TYR A 193 -37.11 5.33 1.47
N LEU A 194 -38.09 5.97 0.83
CA LEU A 194 -39.37 5.39 0.46
C LEU A 194 -39.31 4.53 -0.81
N CYS A 195 -38.22 4.61 -1.58
CA CYS A 195 -38.07 3.86 -2.80
C CYS A 195 -38.16 2.34 -2.53
N GLU A 196 -39.13 1.70 -3.16
CA GLU A 196 -39.21 0.24 -3.23
C GLU A 196 -38.05 -0.27 -4.07
N LEU A 197 -37.11 -0.94 -3.40
CA LEU A 197 -36.01 -1.62 -4.05
C LEU A 197 -36.56 -2.88 -4.71
N SER A 198 -37.11 -2.73 -5.93
CA SER A 198 -37.58 -3.88 -6.70
C SER A 198 -36.43 -4.88 -6.89
N PRO A 199 -36.70 -6.20 -6.96
CA PRO A 199 -35.66 -7.20 -7.16
C PRO A 199 -34.81 -6.95 -8.42
N SER A 200 -35.40 -6.36 -9.48
CA SER A 200 -34.72 -6.04 -10.75
C SER A 200 -33.83 -4.80 -10.65
N SER A 201 -34.30 -3.72 -10.02
CA SER A 201 -33.50 -2.52 -9.76
C SER A 201 -32.34 -2.81 -8.82
N THR A 202 -32.60 -3.59 -7.78
CA THR A 202 -31.58 -4.04 -6.81
C THR A 202 -30.54 -4.93 -7.49
N ARG A 203 -30.96 -5.88 -8.34
CA ARG A 203 -30.04 -6.75 -9.08
C ARG A 203 -29.11 -5.96 -9.99
N ARG A 204 -29.64 -5.04 -10.80
CA ARG A 204 -28.83 -4.22 -11.73
C ARG A 204 -27.82 -3.34 -10.98
N TYR A 205 -28.22 -2.79 -9.84
CA TYR A 205 -27.37 -1.97 -8.99
C TYR A 205 -26.30 -2.77 -8.27
N VAL A 206 -26.66 -3.91 -7.67
CA VAL A 206 -25.71 -4.85 -7.06
C VAL A 206 -24.70 -5.33 -8.09
N GLU A 207 -25.12 -5.60 -9.32
CA GLU A 207 -24.21 -5.96 -10.42
C GLU A 207 -23.23 -4.84 -10.76
N GLU A 208 -23.67 -3.58 -10.79
CA GLU A 208 -22.82 -2.42 -11.07
C GLU A 208 -21.81 -2.15 -9.96
N ILE A 209 -22.25 -2.18 -8.70
CA ILE A 209 -21.37 -2.13 -7.53
C ILE A 209 -20.37 -3.29 -7.56
N THR A 210 -20.87 -4.52 -7.79
CA THR A 210 -20.03 -5.73 -7.83
C THR A 210 -19.00 -5.64 -8.96
N ARG A 211 -19.39 -5.15 -10.14
CA ARG A 211 -18.49 -4.92 -11.27
C ARG A 211 -17.40 -3.90 -10.92
N THR A 212 -17.78 -2.82 -10.25
CA THR A 212 -16.85 -1.78 -9.80
C THR A 212 -15.87 -2.32 -8.76
N PHE A 213 -16.36 -3.02 -7.73
CA PHE A 213 -15.50 -3.65 -6.73
C PHE A 213 -14.61 -4.74 -7.33
N LYS A 214 -15.12 -5.59 -8.22
CA LYS A 214 -14.31 -6.61 -8.92
C LYS A 214 -13.20 -5.95 -9.74
N SER A 215 -13.49 -4.89 -10.48
CA SER A 215 -12.49 -4.12 -11.22
C SER A 215 -11.40 -3.57 -10.29
N GLU A 216 -11.78 -2.98 -9.16
CA GLU A 216 -10.83 -2.45 -8.17
C GLU A 216 -10.00 -3.56 -7.51
N ILE A 217 -10.60 -4.71 -7.20
CA ILE A 217 -9.89 -5.88 -6.67
C ILE A 217 -8.89 -6.41 -7.71
N SER A 218 -9.29 -6.54 -8.98
CA SER A 218 -8.40 -6.98 -10.06
C SER A 218 -7.22 -6.02 -10.26
N LYS A 219 -7.46 -4.70 -10.25
CA LYS A 219 -6.39 -3.70 -10.32
C LYS A 219 -5.44 -3.81 -9.13
N LYS A 220 -5.97 -4.00 -7.91
CA LYS A 220 -5.14 -4.19 -6.71
C LYS A 220 -4.35 -5.50 -6.76
N LYS A 221 -4.95 -6.60 -7.23
CA LYS A 221 -4.28 -7.89 -7.43
C LYS A 221 -3.11 -7.77 -8.41
N ALA A 222 -3.34 -7.18 -9.58
CA ALA A 222 -2.28 -6.95 -10.56
C ALA A 222 -1.12 -6.11 -10.01
N ARG A 223 -1.42 -5.12 -9.16
CA ARG A 223 -0.38 -4.33 -8.48
C ARG A 223 0.39 -5.15 -7.45
N ILE A 224 -0.29 -5.99 -6.66
CA ILE A 224 0.37 -6.88 -5.70
C ILE A 224 1.31 -7.83 -6.44
N ASP A 225 0.85 -8.43 -7.53
CA ASP A 225 1.65 -9.35 -8.35
C ASP A 225 2.87 -8.65 -8.95
N GLY A 226 2.71 -7.38 -9.37
CA GLY A 226 3.82 -6.54 -9.82
C GLY A 226 4.84 -6.24 -8.71
N VAL A 227 4.39 -5.96 -7.48
CA VAL A 227 5.28 -5.75 -6.33
C VAL A 227 6.02 -7.04 -5.96
N GLU A 228 5.33 -8.18 -5.98
CA GLU A 228 5.91 -9.49 -5.71
C GLU A 228 7.01 -9.85 -6.73
N SER A 229 6.74 -9.60 -8.03
CA SER A 229 7.73 -9.77 -9.09
C SER A 229 8.97 -8.88 -8.89
N GLN A 230 8.77 -7.60 -8.56
CA GLN A 230 9.88 -6.67 -8.26
C GLN A 230 10.69 -7.11 -7.03
N LEU A 231 10.02 -7.58 -5.99
CA LEU A 231 10.67 -8.06 -4.77
C LEU A 231 11.55 -9.29 -5.07
N ASN A 232 11.03 -10.24 -5.86
CA ASN A 232 11.78 -11.42 -6.27
C ASN A 232 13.01 -11.04 -7.12
N GLN A 233 12.85 -10.13 -8.08
CA GLN A 233 13.95 -9.64 -8.91
C GLN A 233 15.04 -8.94 -8.07
N ASN A 234 14.64 -8.08 -7.14
CA ASN A 234 15.57 -7.40 -6.24
C ASN A 234 16.31 -8.38 -5.33
N THR A 235 15.64 -9.43 -4.86
CA THR A 235 16.23 -10.48 -4.02
C THR A 235 17.29 -11.27 -4.81
N MET A 236 16.98 -11.68 -6.04
CA MET A 236 17.95 -12.36 -6.91
C MET A 236 19.16 -11.48 -7.23
N THR A 237 18.93 -10.20 -7.53
CA THR A 237 20.00 -9.24 -7.83
C THR A 237 20.90 -9.01 -6.62
N LYS A 238 20.34 -8.89 -5.43
CA LYS A 238 21.11 -8.75 -4.18
C LYS A 238 21.94 -10.01 -3.91
N LYS A 239 21.35 -11.20 -4.08
CA LYS A 239 22.06 -12.47 -3.92
C LYS A 239 23.27 -12.58 -4.85
N ALA A 240 23.08 -12.33 -6.15
CA ALA A 240 24.18 -12.35 -7.12
C ALA A 240 25.29 -11.33 -6.82
N ARG A 241 24.96 -10.17 -6.23
CA ARG A 241 25.97 -9.20 -5.78
C ARG A 241 26.71 -9.67 -4.52
N LEU A 242 26.02 -10.36 -3.61
CA LEU A 242 26.61 -10.97 -2.43
C LEU A 242 27.60 -12.08 -2.82
N ASP A 243 27.18 -12.99 -3.71
CA ASP A 243 28.04 -14.08 -4.20
C ASP A 243 29.33 -13.52 -4.83
N LYS A 244 29.23 -12.45 -5.64
CA LYS A 244 30.41 -11.77 -6.21
C LYS A 244 31.34 -11.15 -5.17
N VAL A 245 30.79 -10.57 -4.10
CA VAL A 245 31.59 -10.00 -3.01
C VAL A 245 32.30 -11.10 -2.24
N GLU A 246 31.62 -12.23 -2.03
CA GLU A 246 32.20 -13.42 -1.38
C GLU A 246 33.35 -14.00 -2.22
N ASP A 247 33.17 -14.15 -3.53
CA ASP A 247 34.22 -14.60 -4.46
C ASP A 247 35.44 -13.66 -4.44
N GLN A 248 35.21 -12.34 -4.49
CA GLN A 248 36.28 -11.35 -4.41
C GLN A 248 37.02 -11.42 -3.07
N GLN A 249 36.29 -11.58 -1.97
CA GLN A 249 36.89 -11.68 -0.64
C GLN A 249 37.75 -12.95 -0.51
N ASN A 250 37.28 -14.07 -1.05
CA ASN A 250 38.03 -15.32 -1.07
C ASN A 250 39.31 -15.20 -1.92
N SER A 251 39.23 -14.58 -3.11
CA SER A 251 40.38 -14.31 -3.98
C SER A 251 41.43 -13.45 -3.28
N VAL A 252 41.04 -12.32 -2.68
CA VAL A 252 41.97 -11.43 -1.96
C VAL A 252 42.61 -12.13 -0.75
N THR A 253 41.83 -12.94 -0.04
CA THR A 253 42.34 -13.73 1.10
C THR A 253 43.37 -14.77 0.64
N GLN A 254 43.14 -15.40 -0.51
CA GLN A 254 44.06 -16.36 -1.10
C GLN A 254 45.35 -15.67 -1.59
N GLU A 255 45.25 -14.56 -2.32
CA GLU A 255 46.41 -13.77 -2.76
C GLU A 255 47.28 -13.33 -1.58
N PHE A 256 46.66 -12.88 -0.48
CA PHE A 256 47.40 -12.50 0.72
C PHE A 256 48.13 -13.68 1.35
N ARG A 257 47.50 -14.87 1.38
CA ARG A 257 48.10 -16.10 1.89
C ARG A 257 49.32 -16.51 1.05
N GLU A 258 49.17 -16.56 -0.27
CA GLU A 258 50.25 -16.94 -1.19
C GLU A 258 51.47 -16.01 -1.04
N ARG A 259 51.22 -14.69 -0.97
CA ARG A 259 52.30 -13.71 -0.72
C ARG A 259 52.99 -13.88 0.63
N PHE A 260 52.24 -14.31 1.64
CA PHE A 260 52.80 -14.56 2.97
C PHE A 260 53.67 -15.82 2.97
N GLU A 261 53.22 -16.89 2.33
CA GLU A 261 53.99 -18.13 2.15
C GLU A 261 55.28 -17.89 1.35
N GLU A 262 55.23 -17.07 0.29
CA GLU A 262 56.43 -16.63 -0.45
C GLU A 262 57.40 -15.85 0.43
N PHE A 263 56.89 -14.93 1.26
CA PHE A 263 57.70 -14.14 2.17
C PHE A 263 58.37 -15.01 3.25
N GLU A 264 57.63 -15.95 3.85
CA GLU A 264 58.18 -16.92 4.81
C GLU A 264 59.29 -17.77 4.18
N THR A 265 59.06 -18.27 2.97
CA THR A 265 60.04 -19.07 2.22
C THR A 265 61.30 -18.25 1.93
N SER A 266 61.14 -16.97 1.56
CA SER A 266 62.26 -16.06 1.33
C SER A 266 63.09 -15.84 2.59
N ILE A 267 62.46 -15.55 3.74
CA ILE A 267 63.16 -15.43 5.01
C ILE A 267 63.93 -16.71 5.32
N LEU A 268 63.28 -17.88 5.27
CA LEU A 268 63.93 -19.16 5.56
C LEU A 268 65.20 -19.37 4.72
N SER A 269 65.14 -19.05 3.42
CA SER A 269 66.29 -19.17 2.53
C SER A 269 67.46 -18.25 2.93
N ILE A 270 67.18 -17.01 3.34
CA ILE A 270 68.19 -16.06 3.81
C ILE A 270 68.85 -16.55 5.09
N TRP A 271 68.05 -17.04 6.04
CA TRP A 271 68.56 -17.57 7.31
C TRP A 271 69.41 -18.83 7.10
N GLN A 272 68.97 -19.75 6.25
CA GLN A 272 69.73 -20.95 5.90
C GLN A 272 71.04 -20.62 5.19
N GLY A 273 71.05 -19.65 4.28
CA GLY A 273 72.26 -19.18 3.62
C GLY A 273 73.26 -18.58 4.60
N ARG A 274 72.80 -17.76 5.54
CA ARG A 274 73.65 -17.18 6.60
C ARG A 274 74.21 -18.22 7.57
N ASP A 275 73.38 -19.17 8.01
CA ASP A 275 73.82 -20.28 8.88
C ASP A 275 74.88 -21.15 8.19
N SER A 276 74.66 -21.45 6.91
CA SER A 276 75.61 -22.23 6.10
C SER A 276 76.96 -21.50 5.95
N ALA A 277 76.94 -20.20 5.62
CA ALA A 277 78.15 -19.39 5.52
C ALA A 277 78.91 -19.29 6.86
N LEU A 278 78.19 -19.14 7.97
CA LEU A 278 78.79 -19.12 9.31
C LEU A 278 79.44 -20.47 9.66
N LYS A 279 78.79 -21.58 9.34
CA LYS A 279 79.33 -22.94 9.55
C LYS A 279 80.59 -23.17 8.74
N GLU A 280 80.61 -22.78 7.46
CA GLU A 280 81.83 -22.89 6.64
C GLU A 280 82.97 -22.02 7.18
N TYR A 281 82.68 -20.77 7.58
CA TYR A 281 83.67 -19.89 8.19
C TYR A 281 84.25 -20.48 9.48
N MET A 282 83.41 -20.99 10.39
CA MET A 282 83.87 -21.63 11.62
C MET A 282 84.72 -22.87 11.32
N LYS A 283 84.29 -23.73 10.39
CA LYS A 283 85.04 -24.92 9.98
C LYS A 283 86.44 -24.55 9.46
N GLY A 284 86.52 -23.56 8.56
CA GLY A 284 87.82 -23.07 8.05
C GLY A 284 88.72 -22.50 9.14
N ARG A 285 88.15 -21.76 10.11
CA ARG A 285 88.88 -21.24 11.28
C ARG A 285 89.42 -22.36 12.17
N PHE A 286 88.65 -23.43 12.39
CA PHE A 286 89.12 -24.59 13.17
C PHE A 286 90.23 -25.33 12.44
N SER A 287 90.07 -25.64 11.16
CA SER A 287 91.12 -26.32 10.37
C SER A 287 92.43 -25.54 10.35
N ALA A 288 92.39 -24.22 10.19
CA ALA A 288 93.59 -23.38 10.25
C ALA A 288 94.24 -23.35 11.65
N LEU A 289 93.45 -23.49 12.72
CA LEU A 289 93.98 -23.57 14.09
C LEU A 289 94.66 -24.91 14.34
N GLU A 290 94.08 -25.99 13.79
CA GLU A 290 94.57 -27.36 13.88
C GLU A 290 95.93 -27.48 13.15
N GLU A 291 96.04 -26.96 11.93
CA GLU A 291 97.31 -26.90 11.17
C GLU A 291 98.40 -26.09 11.92
N ASN A 292 98.04 -24.96 12.52
CA ASN A 292 98.99 -24.15 13.30
C ASN A 292 99.47 -24.86 14.58
N MET A 293 98.60 -25.64 15.24
CA MET A 293 99.00 -26.44 16.39
C MET A 293 99.90 -27.60 15.97
N GLU A 294 99.58 -28.31 14.89
CA GLU A 294 100.44 -29.39 14.36
C GLU A 294 101.82 -28.86 13.95
N GLY A 295 101.89 -27.68 13.32
CA GLY A 295 103.16 -27.02 12.97
C GLY A 295 104.03 -26.66 14.17
N MET A 296 103.42 -26.32 15.32
CA MET A 296 104.14 -26.04 16.56
C MET A 296 104.69 -27.28 17.29
N TYR A 297 104.21 -28.49 16.97
CA TYR A 297 104.70 -29.73 17.57
C TYR A 297 105.91 -30.36 16.82
N PHE A 298 106.31 -29.79 15.68
CA PHE A 298 107.41 -30.29 14.83
C PHE A 298 108.63 -29.34 14.74
N GLU A 299 108.71 -28.30 15.59
CA GLU A 299 109.94 -27.55 15.89
C GLU A 299 110.47 -27.91 17.29
#